data_AF-A0A7C8LEU8-F1
#
_entry.id   AF-A0A7C8LEU8-F1
#
_cell.length_a   1.000
_cell.length_b   1.000
_cell.length_c   1.000
_cell.angle_alpha   90.00
_cell.angle_beta   90.00
_cell.angle_gamma   90.00
#
_symmetry.space_group_name_H-M   'P 1'
#
loop_
_entity.id
_entity.type
_entity.pdbx_description
1 polymer ?
#
loop_
_entity_poly.entity_id
_entity_poly.type
_entity_poly.pdbx_seq_one_letter_code
_entity_poly.pdbx_strand_id
1 'polypeptide(L)'
;TAALPHRGDGETRAALTAHIDAPFGEVAFTSTHLNWKLHQSDTRQEQARALAEHVLAHRPRGGFPPIVVGDFNAEPDSDEIRFLCGLHTIGNASVHFRDCWRVAGRPTRFDDQGTTWSNDNAYTVRSFEPDRRLDYIFVGYPDRRGFGFPLACRVVCNRARDGVWPSDHFGVYAELRTEPAS
;
A
#
# COMPACT_ATOMS: atom_id res chain seq x y z
N THR A 1 6.15 -9.59 13.27
CA THR A 1 5.39 -8.35 13.53
C THR A 1 6.31 -7.33 14.17
N ALA A 2 6.16 -6.05 13.84
CA ALA A 2 6.84 -4.94 14.49
C ALA A 2 5.82 -3.84 14.85
N ALA A 3 5.90 -3.31 16.07
CA ALA A 3 5.15 -2.13 16.45
C ALA A 3 5.72 -0.91 15.69
N LEU A 4 4.83 -0.03 15.21
CA LEU A 4 5.21 1.20 14.54
C LEU A 4 5.20 2.38 15.53
N PRO A 5 6.00 3.44 15.29
CA PRO A 5 5.99 4.65 16.10
C PRO A 5 4.58 5.23 16.30
N HIS A 6 4.31 5.75 17.48
CA HIS A 6 3.04 6.40 17.84
C HIS A 6 3.29 7.52 18.85
N ARG A 7 2.31 8.42 19.02
CA ARG A 7 2.42 9.62 19.86
C ARG A 7 2.12 9.40 21.35
N GLY A 8 1.92 8.15 21.77
CA GLY A 8 1.45 7.84 23.12
C GLY A 8 -0.03 8.18 23.38
N ASP A 9 -0.83 8.42 22.34
CA ASP A 9 -2.26 8.77 22.43
C ASP A 9 -3.21 7.55 22.39
N GLY A 10 -2.66 6.34 22.54
CA GLY A 10 -3.39 5.06 22.48
C GLY A 10 -3.60 4.50 21.07
N GLU A 11 -3.29 5.25 20.01
CA GLU A 11 -3.38 4.76 18.62
C GLU A 11 -2.15 3.94 18.24
N THR A 12 -2.14 2.65 18.59
CA THR A 12 -1.04 1.74 18.22
C THR A 12 -1.21 1.18 16.83
N ARG A 13 -0.13 1.12 16.05
CA ARG A 13 -0.09 0.55 14.70
C ARG A 13 1.06 -0.45 14.57
N ALA A 14 0.99 -1.36 13.61
CA ALA A 14 1.99 -2.41 13.44
C ALA A 14 2.18 -2.80 11.97
N ALA A 15 3.36 -3.31 11.67
CA ALA A 15 3.66 -4.01 10.42
C ALA A 15 3.77 -5.53 10.70
N LEU A 16 3.07 -6.34 9.91
CA LEU A 16 3.11 -7.80 9.98
C LEU A 16 3.68 -8.36 8.69
N THR A 17 4.83 -9.03 8.76
CA THR A 17 5.42 -9.76 7.63
C THR A 17 5.15 -11.26 7.78
N ALA A 18 4.65 -11.87 6.71
CA ALA A 18 4.60 -13.32 6.51
C ALA A 18 5.58 -13.72 5.41
N HIS A 19 6.33 -14.80 5.63
CA HIS A 19 7.18 -15.42 4.63
C HIS A 19 6.43 -16.60 4.00
N ILE A 20 6.29 -16.57 2.68
CA ILE A 20 5.44 -17.51 1.93
C ILE A 20 6.32 -18.22 0.91
N ASP A 21 6.38 -19.55 0.99
CA ASP A 21 7.00 -20.37 -0.04
C ASP A 21 6.13 -20.36 -1.30
N ALA A 22 6.71 -19.93 -2.42
CA ALA A 22 6.04 -19.91 -3.72
C ALA A 22 6.91 -20.60 -4.79
N PRO A 23 6.31 -21.12 -5.89
CA PRO A 23 7.05 -21.82 -6.94
C PRO A 23 8.17 -20.99 -7.60
N PHE A 24 8.11 -19.66 -7.51
CA PHE A 24 9.07 -18.71 -8.09
C PHE A 24 10.05 -18.11 -7.05
N GLY A 25 10.04 -18.63 -5.82
CA GLY A 25 10.90 -18.20 -4.72
C GLY A 25 10.09 -17.63 -3.55
N GLU A 26 10.73 -17.57 -2.39
CA GLU A 26 10.13 -17.04 -1.16
C GLU A 26 9.63 -15.60 -1.34
N VAL A 27 8.44 -15.31 -0.81
CA VAL A 27 7.81 -13.99 -0.83
C VAL A 27 7.68 -13.47 0.60
N ALA A 28 8.32 -12.33 0.89
CA ALA A 28 8.01 -11.55 2.09
C ALA A 28 6.80 -10.65 1.81
N PHE A 29 5.67 -10.95 2.45
CA PHE A 29 4.40 -10.25 2.31
C PHE A 29 4.10 -9.47 3.60
N THR A 30 4.15 -8.14 3.52
CA THR A 30 3.95 -7.24 4.66
C THR A 30 2.60 -6.57 4.58
N SER A 31 1.82 -6.62 5.65
CA SER A 31 0.59 -5.84 5.80
C SER A 31 0.74 -4.80 6.92
N THR A 32 0.16 -3.63 6.72
CA THR A 32 0.13 -2.54 7.71
C THR A 32 -1.20 -1.80 7.67
N HIS A 33 -1.49 -1.05 8.72
CA HIS A 33 -2.53 -0.03 8.74
C HIS A 33 -1.92 1.18 9.47
N LEU A 34 -1.71 2.29 8.76
CA LEU A 34 -1.07 3.48 9.35
C LEU A 34 -2.06 4.33 10.15
N ASN A 35 -1.53 5.33 10.84
CA ASN A 35 -2.32 6.24 11.66
C ASN A 35 -3.33 7.06 10.81
N TRP A 36 -4.58 7.13 11.27
CA TRP A 36 -5.72 7.62 10.49
C TRP A 36 -5.99 9.12 10.64
N LYS A 37 -5.53 9.74 11.74
CA LYS A 37 -5.87 11.15 12.02
C LYS A 37 -5.29 12.06 10.93
N LEU A 38 -6.15 12.84 10.27
CA LEU A 38 -5.80 13.63 9.08
C LEU A 38 -4.60 14.56 9.29
N HIS A 39 -4.57 15.25 10.44
CA HIS A 39 -3.54 16.22 10.81
C HIS A 39 -2.22 15.59 11.33
N GLN A 40 -2.08 14.27 11.27
CA GLN A 40 -0.94 13.53 11.84
C GLN A 40 -0.07 12.86 10.76
N SER A 41 0.18 13.58 9.66
CA SER A 41 1.13 13.13 8.63
C SER A 41 2.52 12.93 9.20
N ASP A 42 2.96 13.73 10.17
CA ASP A 42 4.25 13.53 10.85
C ASP A 42 4.36 12.13 11.49
N THR A 43 3.29 11.64 12.12
CA THR A 43 3.26 10.27 12.66
C THR A 43 3.26 9.24 11.53
N ARG A 44 2.48 9.45 10.46
CA ARG A 44 2.50 8.56 9.30
C ARG A 44 3.87 8.53 8.61
N GLN A 45 4.60 9.64 8.58
CA GLN A 45 5.95 9.73 8.03
C GLN A 45 6.94 8.89 8.85
N GLU A 46 6.91 8.98 10.18
CA GLU A 46 7.70 8.13 11.07
C GLU A 46 7.34 6.64 10.90
N GLN A 47 6.04 6.34 10.80
CA GLN A 47 5.56 4.98 10.57
C GLN A 47 5.96 4.43 9.20
N ALA A 48 5.91 5.24 8.14
CA ALA A 48 6.33 4.86 6.79
C ALA A 48 7.84 4.57 6.73
N ARG A 49 8.65 5.36 7.44
CA ARG A 49 10.08 5.09 7.60
C ARG A 49 10.34 3.78 8.33
N ALA A 50 9.71 3.57 9.49
CA ALA A 50 9.85 2.34 10.27
C ALA A 50 9.36 1.10 9.50
N LEU A 51 8.27 1.24 8.73
CA LEU A 51 7.75 0.21 7.83
C LEU A 51 8.77 -0.13 6.73
N ALA A 52 9.36 0.87 6.07
CA ALA A 52 10.36 0.65 5.05
C ALA A 52 11.59 -0.09 5.60
N GLU A 53 12.08 0.32 6.77
CA GLU A 53 13.18 -0.36 7.46
C GLU A 53 12.81 -1.82 7.79
N HIS A 54 11.59 -2.06 8.31
CA HIS A 54 11.08 -3.40 8.60
C HIS A 54 11.03 -4.29 7.34
N VAL A 55 10.42 -3.80 6.26
CA VAL A 55 10.27 -4.54 5.00
C VAL A 55 11.64 -4.87 4.41
N LEU A 56 12.56 -3.90 4.41
CA LEU A 56 13.90 -4.08 3.88
C LEU A 56 14.73 -5.07 4.71
N ALA A 57 14.50 -5.16 6.02
CA ALA A 57 15.15 -6.13 6.90
C ALA A 57 14.64 -7.57 6.70
N HIS A 58 13.38 -7.75 6.30
CA HIS A 58 12.74 -9.06 6.12
C HIS A 58 12.74 -9.56 4.66
N ARG A 59 13.27 -8.77 3.71
CA ARG A 59 13.27 -9.21 2.30
C ARG A 59 14.16 -10.45 2.08
N PRO A 60 13.70 -11.46 1.33
CA PRO A 60 14.50 -12.63 1.04
C PRO A 60 15.66 -12.27 0.09
N ARG A 61 16.86 -12.81 0.35
CA ARG A 61 18.00 -12.65 -0.56
C ARG A 61 17.80 -13.56 -1.77
N GLY A 62 17.67 -12.98 -2.96
CA GLY A 62 17.44 -13.74 -4.20
C GLY A 62 16.03 -14.33 -4.35
N GLY A 63 15.12 -14.01 -3.42
CA GLY A 63 13.71 -14.33 -3.51
C GLY A 63 12.93 -13.31 -4.35
N PHE A 64 11.61 -13.37 -4.24
CA PHE A 64 10.72 -12.41 -4.90
C PHE A 64 10.87 -11.02 -4.27
N PRO A 65 10.72 -9.91 -5.02
CA PRO A 65 10.72 -8.58 -4.41
C PRO A 65 9.66 -8.47 -3.30
N PRO A 66 9.96 -7.84 -2.16
CA PRO A 66 9.03 -7.77 -1.04
C PRO A 66 7.75 -7.06 -1.44
N ILE A 67 6.62 -7.53 -0.93
CA ILE A 67 5.29 -6.95 -1.17
C ILE A 67 4.84 -6.26 0.10
N VAL A 68 4.29 -5.05 -0.01
CA VAL A 68 3.74 -4.28 1.10
C VAL A 68 2.31 -3.87 0.75
N VAL A 69 1.36 -4.17 1.60
CA VAL A 69 -0.06 -3.87 1.37
C VAL A 69 -0.72 -3.24 2.59
N GLY A 70 -1.82 -2.54 2.37
CA GLY A 70 -2.72 -2.14 3.43
C GLY A 70 -3.28 -0.74 3.26
N ASP A 71 -3.91 -0.25 4.32
CA ASP A 71 -4.42 1.12 4.42
C ASP A 71 -3.34 2.03 5.00
N PHE A 72 -2.87 2.97 4.17
CA PHE A 72 -1.85 3.93 4.55
C PHE A 72 -2.44 5.22 5.11
N ASN A 73 -3.76 5.40 5.07
CA ASN A 73 -4.44 6.62 5.50
C ASN A 73 -3.81 7.91 4.92
N ALA A 74 -3.28 7.81 3.70
CA ALA A 74 -2.52 8.87 3.06
C ALA A 74 -2.77 8.88 1.56
N GLU A 75 -2.96 10.08 1.00
CA GLU A 75 -3.17 10.28 -0.42
C GLU A 75 -1.85 10.18 -1.22
N PRO A 76 -1.89 9.97 -2.54
CA PRO A 76 -0.68 9.72 -3.34
C PRO A 76 0.36 10.85 -3.32
N ASP A 77 -0.08 12.08 -3.03
CA ASP A 77 0.73 13.28 -2.94
C ASP A 77 1.32 13.52 -1.54
N SER A 78 0.89 12.77 -0.53
CA SER A 78 1.38 12.87 0.85
C SER A 78 2.86 12.45 0.94
N ASP A 79 3.61 13.10 1.84
CA ASP A 79 5.06 12.89 1.97
C ASP A 79 5.42 11.44 2.30
N GLU A 80 4.62 10.76 3.14
CA GLU A 80 4.78 9.34 3.47
C GLU A 80 4.64 8.41 2.25
N ILE A 81 3.69 8.66 1.34
CA ILE A 81 3.51 7.87 0.12
C ILE A 81 4.60 8.20 -0.90
N ARG A 82 4.92 9.49 -1.05
CA ARG A 82 6.02 9.94 -1.92
C ARG A 82 7.36 9.38 -1.45
N PHE A 83 7.61 9.32 -0.15
CA PHE A 83 8.79 8.69 0.44
C PHE A 83 8.88 7.20 0.09
N LEU A 84 7.80 6.44 0.29
CA LEU A 84 7.76 5.02 -0.08
C LEU A 84 7.99 4.81 -1.58
N CYS A 85 7.62 5.79 -2.40
CA CYS A 85 7.81 5.81 -3.84
C CYS A 85 9.17 6.36 -4.32
N GLY A 86 10.07 6.78 -3.43
CA GLY A 86 11.35 7.41 -3.80
C GLY A 86 11.23 8.82 -4.39
N LEU A 87 10.10 9.51 -4.18
CA LEU A 87 9.79 10.86 -4.66
C LEU A 87 9.90 11.94 -3.56
N HIS A 88 10.30 11.54 -2.36
CA HIS A 88 10.53 12.41 -1.20
C HIS A 88 11.49 11.72 -0.21
N THR A 89 12.13 12.50 0.65
CA THR A 89 13.01 12.02 1.73
C THR A 89 12.38 12.32 3.08
N ILE A 90 12.39 11.38 4.01
CA ILE A 90 11.98 11.62 5.41
C ILE A 90 13.23 11.57 6.28
N GLY A 91 13.59 12.70 6.87
CA GLY A 91 14.88 12.87 7.54
C GLY A 91 16.06 12.64 6.59
N ASN A 92 16.93 11.69 6.94
CA ASN A 92 18.10 11.31 6.13
C ASN A 92 17.91 10.01 5.34
N ALA A 93 16.67 9.54 5.19
CA ALA A 93 16.35 8.27 4.55
C ALA A 93 15.62 8.47 3.21
N SER A 94 15.83 7.51 2.30
CA SER A 94 15.02 7.31 1.10
C SER A 94 14.82 5.82 0.87
N VAL A 95 13.70 5.46 0.26
CA VAL A 95 13.40 4.09 -0.17
C VAL A 95 12.65 4.17 -1.50
N HIS A 96 12.58 3.05 -2.22
CA HIS A 96 11.76 2.97 -3.41
C HIS A 96 11.05 1.63 -3.49
N PHE A 97 9.72 1.70 -3.38
CA PHE A 97 8.78 0.67 -3.79
C PHE A 97 7.94 1.19 -4.95
N ARG A 98 7.47 0.28 -5.80
CA ARG A 98 6.56 0.60 -6.90
C ARG A 98 5.12 0.53 -6.40
N ASP A 99 4.43 1.66 -6.48
CA ASP A 99 2.97 1.71 -6.40
C ASP A 99 2.35 0.95 -7.58
N CYS A 100 1.70 -0.18 -7.31
CA CYS A 100 1.12 -1.03 -8.36
C CYS A 100 0.03 -0.32 -9.15
N TRP A 101 -0.77 0.55 -8.51
CA TRP A 101 -1.78 1.34 -9.20
C TRP A 101 -1.13 2.37 -10.13
N ARG A 102 -0.10 3.09 -9.66
CA ARG A 102 0.62 4.05 -10.51
C ARG A 102 1.27 3.41 -11.74
N VAL A 103 1.71 2.16 -11.62
CA VAL A 103 2.40 1.45 -12.72
C VAL A 103 1.42 0.77 -13.68
N ALA A 104 0.39 0.09 -13.16
CA ALA A 104 -0.45 -0.81 -13.92
C ALA A 104 -1.96 -0.63 -13.67
N GLY A 105 -2.35 0.47 -13.02
CA GLY A 105 -3.73 0.85 -12.79
C GLY A 105 -4.48 1.03 -14.11
N ARG A 106 -5.69 0.46 -14.17
CA ARG A 106 -6.61 0.66 -15.30
C ARG A 106 -7.78 1.53 -14.83
N PRO A 107 -7.68 2.86 -15.01
CA PRO A 107 -8.74 3.75 -14.59
C PRO A 107 -10.04 3.43 -15.34
N THR A 108 -11.16 3.40 -14.63
CA THR A 108 -12.48 3.14 -15.21
C THR A 108 -13.19 4.41 -15.69
N ARG A 109 -12.68 5.57 -15.29
CA ARG A 109 -13.12 6.93 -15.65
C ARG A 109 -11.88 7.82 -15.83
N PHE A 110 -12.01 8.96 -16.51
CA PHE A 110 -10.86 9.83 -16.81
C PHE A 110 -10.11 10.33 -15.56
N ASP A 111 -10.83 10.53 -14.46
CA ASP A 111 -10.36 11.04 -13.18
C ASP A 111 -10.17 9.93 -12.11
N ASP A 112 -10.34 8.67 -12.49
CA ASP A 112 -10.19 7.53 -11.57
C ASP A 112 -8.70 7.34 -11.22
N GLN A 113 -8.33 7.84 -10.05
CA GLN A 113 -6.99 7.69 -9.50
C GLN A 113 -6.85 6.47 -8.60
N GLY A 114 -7.77 5.51 -8.69
CA GLY A 114 -7.78 4.28 -7.89
C GLY A 114 -8.41 4.51 -6.54
N THR A 115 -9.53 5.23 -6.50
CA THR A 115 -10.25 5.56 -5.28
C THR A 115 -10.62 4.31 -4.49
N THR A 116 -10.18 4.23 -3.24
CA THR A 116 -10.47 3.10 -2.33
C THR A 116 -11.37 3.51 -1.17
N TRP A 117 -11.55 4.80 -0.94
CA TRP A 117 -12.50 5.36 0.00
C TRP A 117 -13.36 6.38 -0.75
N SER A 118 -14.66 6.12 -0.91
CA SER A 118 -15.53 6.91 -1.80
C SER A 118 -16.88 7.16 -1.18
N ASN A 119 -17.45 8.35 -1.40
CA ASN A 119 -18.79 8.73 -1.00
C ASN A 119 -19.91 8.05 -1.82
N ASP A 120 -19.58 7.29 -2.87
CA ASP A 120 -20.54 6.36 -3.47
C ASP A 120 -20.93 5.25 -2.47
N ASN A 121 -20.08 4.96 -1.48
CA ASN A 121 -20.31 4.00 -0.41
C ASN A 121 -21.16 4.62 0.72
N ALA A 122 -22.32 4.03 1.03
CA ALA A 122 -23.20 4.55 2.08
C ALA A 122 -22.60 4.55 3.49
N TYR A 123 -21.53 3.79 3.74
CA TYR A 123 -20.84 3.73 5.04
C TYR A 123 -19.88 4.91 5.27
N THR A 124 -19.43 5.60 4.21
CA THR A 124 -18.42 6.67 4.27
C THR A 124 -19.03 8.07 4.20
N VAL A 125 -20.21 8.21 3.57
CA VAL A 125 -20.90 9.50 3.32
C VAL A 125 -21.05 10.37 4.57
N ARG A 126 -21.18 9.76 5.75
CA ARG A 126 -21.37 10.49 7.02
C ARG A 126 -20.10 11.09 7.59
N SER A 127 -18.93 10.82 7.01
CA SER A 127 -17.65 11.38 7.45
C SER A 127 -17.40 12.79 6.89
N PHE A 128 -18.15 13.22 5.86
CA PHE A 128 -17.96 14.53 5.20
C PHE A 128 -16.53 14.76 4.68
N GLU A 129 -15.85 13.68 4.28
CA GLU A 129 -14.52 13.71 3.70
C GLU A 129 -14.59 13.48 2.18
N PRO A 130 -13.62 13.98 1.39
CA PRO A 130 -13.59 13.73 -0.05
C PRO A 130 -13.24 12.27 -0.36
N ASP A 131 -13.52 11.86 -1.59
CA ASP A 131 -13.05 10.59 -2.14
C ASP A 131 -11.51 10.55 -2.17
N ARG A 132 -10.92 9.43 -1.75
CA ARG A 132 -9.46 9.28 -1.61
C ARG A 132 -8.96 7.90 -2.01
N ARG A 133 -7.68 7.83 -2.37
CA ARG A 133 -6.93 6.58 -2.47
C ARG A 133 -6.06 6.44 -1.22
N LEU A 134 -6.46 5.53 -0.34
CA LEU A 134 -5.82 5.30 0.95
C LEU A 134 -5.17 3.91 1.04
N ASP A 135 -5.64 2.96 0.22
CA ASP A 135 -5.19 1.58 0.23
C ASP A 135 -4.23 1.32 -0.94
N TYR A 136 -3.10 0.67 -0.64
CA TYR A 136 -2.02 0.49 -1.60
C TYR A 136 -1.51 -0.94 -1.63
N ILE A 137 -1.04 -1.34 -2.81
CA ILE A 137 -0.14 -2.48 -3.00
C ILE A 137 1.17 -1.93 -3.56
N PHE A 138 2.23 -2.04 -2.77
CA PHE A 138 3.59 -1.74 -3.16
C PHE A 138 4.40 -3.02 -3.37
N VAL A 139 5.36 -2.95 -4.29
CA VAL A 139 6.33 -4.03 -4.52
C VAL A 139 7.74 -3.47 -4.61
N GLY A 140 8.72 -4.19 -4.07
CA GLY A 140 10.14 -3.87 -4.23
C GLY A 140 10.55 -3.76 -5.70
N TYR A 141 11.72 -3.14 -5.94
CA TYR A 141 12.25 -3.07 -7.30
C TYR A 141 12.47 -4.49 -7.86
N PRO A 142 12.11 -4.74 -9.13
CA PRO A 142 12.23 -6.06 -9.74
C PRO A 142 13.69 -6.50 -9.77
N ASP A 143 13.88 -7.81 -9.67
CA ASP A 143 15.20 -8.40 -9.88
C ASP A 143 15.57 -8.40 -11.38
N ARG A 144 16.75 -8.93 -11.71
CA ARG A 144 17.22 -9.04 -13.09
C ARG A 144 16.34 -9.92 -13.99
N ARG A 145 15.50 -10.78 -13.41
CA ARG A 145 14.52 -11.60 -14.16
C ARG A 145 13.23 -10.82 -14.44
N GLY A 146 13.04 -9.66 -13.83
CA GLY A 146 11.82 -8.86 -13.94
C GLY A 146 10.71 -9.30 -12.99
N PHE A 147 10.99 -10.18 -12.03
CA PHE A 147 10.00 -10.63 -11.05
C PHE A 147 9.46 -9.45 -10.24
N GLY A 148 8.19 -9.50 -9.86
CA GLY A 148 7.52 -8.43 -9.11
C GLY A 148 7.10 -7.22 -9.95
N PHE A 149 7.37 -7.18 -11.25
CA PHE A 149 6.86 -6.10 -12.11
C PHE A 149 5.32 -6.11 -12.13
N PRO A 150 4.62 -5.01 -11.77
CA PRO A 150 3.16 -4.95 -11.84
C PRO A 150 2.64 -5.07 -13.28
N LEU A 151 1.73 -6.02 -13.53
CA LEU A 151 1.13 -6.29 -14.84
C LEU A 151 -0.29 -5.72 -14.97
N ALA A 152 -1.04 -5.73 -13.87
CA ALA A 152 -2.36 -5.15 -13.77
C ALA A 152 -2.61 -4.68 -12.33
N CYS A 153 -3.38 -3.62 -12.17
CA CYS A 153 -3.91 -3.17 -10.89
C CYS A 153 -5.33 -2.62 -11.07
N ARG A 154 -6.24 -2.95 -10.14
CA ARG A 154 -7.64 -2.49 -10.16
C ARG A 154 -8.20 -2.35 -8.75
N VAL A 155 -9.14 -1.42 -8.60
CA VAL A 155 -10.04 -1.39 -7.44
C VAL A 155 -11.09 -2.48 -7.61
N VAL A 156 -11.35 -3.23 -6.55
CA VAL A 156 -12.30 -4.35 -6.49
C VAL A 156 -13.24 -4.17 -5.30
N CYS A 157 -14.31 -4.96 -5.24
CA CYS A 157 -15.30 -4.87 -4.15
C CYS A 157 -15.91 -3.46 -3.99
N ASN A 158 -15.98 -2.69 -5.09
CA ASN A 158 -16.41 -1.29 -5.14
C ASN A 158 -17.88 -1.11 -5.56
N ARG A 159 -18.73 -2.08 -5.23
CA ARG A 159 -20.18 -2.02 -5.49
C ARG A 159 -20.95 -2.71 -4.37
N ALA A 160 -22.06 -2.09 -3.97
CA ALA A 160 -23.03 -2.74 -3.09
C ALA A 160 -23.70 -3.95 -3.77
N ARG A 161 -24.09 -4.93 -2.96
CA ARG A 161 -25.04 -5.98 -3.32
C ARG A 161 -26.18 -5.97 -2.32
N ASP A 162 -27.41 -5.87 -2.80
CA ASP A 162 -28.61 -5.78 -1.95
C ASP A 162 -28.52 -4.69 -0.87
N GLY A 163 -27.92 -3.54 -1.23
CA GLY A 163 -27.69 -2.41 -0.33
C GLY A 163 -26.53 -2.58 0.66
N VAL A 164 -25.84 -3.71 0.66
CA VAL A 164 -24.72 -4.02 1.55
C VAL A 164 -23.39 -3.84 0.81
N TRP A 165 -22.51 -3.04 1.41
CA TRP A 165 -21.12 -2.91 0.97
C TRP A 165 -20.22 -3.92 1.71
N PRO A 166 -19.19 -4.49 1.05
CA PRO A 166 -18.27 -5.41 1.70
C PRO A 166 -17.49 -4.79 2.87
N SER A 167 -17.17 -3.50 2.76
CA SER A 167 -16.47 -2.67 3.74
C SER A 167 -16.75 -1.20 3.42
N ASP A 168 -16.41 -0.28 4.31
CA ASP A 168 -16.38 1.16 4.03
C ASP A 168 -15.24 1.51 3.04
N HIS A 169 -14.17 0.73 3.03
CA HIS A 169 -13.13 0.74 2.00
C HIS A 169 -13.40 -0.25 0.85
N PHE A 170 -12.97 0.10 -0.36
CA PHE A 170 -12.88 -0.81 -1.49
C PHE A 170 -11.55 -1.58 -1.46
N GLY A 171 -11.51 -2.75 -2.10
CA GLY A 171 -10.29 -3.56 -2.18
C GLY A 171 -9.37 -3.12 -3.31
N VAL A 172 -8.09 -3.47 -3.19
CA VAL A 172 -7.10 -3.32 -4.26
C VAL A 172 -6.61 -4.69 -4.69
N TYR A 173 -6.52 -4.90 -6.00
CA TYR A 173 -6.00 -6.13 -6.59
C TYR A 173 -4.86 -5.81 -7.54
N ALA A 174 -3.77 -6.58 -7.48
CA ALA A 174 -2.64 -6.47 -8.38
C ALA A 174 -2.18 -7.84 -8.89
N GLU A 175 -1.76 -7.88 -10.15
CA GLU A 175 -1.04 -9.00 -10.76
C GLU A 175 0.42 -8.63 -10.88
N LEU A 176 1.31 -9.49 -10.40
CA LEU A 176 2.76 -9.28 -10.45
C LEU A 176 3.39 -10.35 -11.32
N ARG A 177 4.40 -9.97 -12.10
CA ARG A 177 5.18 -10.90 -12.93
C ARG A 177 5.93 -11.92 -12.06
N THR A 178 5.75 -13.20 -12.37
CA THR A 178 6.42 -14.35 -11.71
C THR A 178 7.26 -15.19 -12.68
N GLU A 179 7.26 -14.82 -13.96
CA GLU A 179 8.04 -15.46 -15.02
C GLU A 179 9.13 -14.52 -15.55
N PRO A 180 10.29 -15.03 -16.00
CA PRO A 180 11.37 -14.19 -16.47
C PRO A 180 10.94 -13.35 -17.68
N ALA A 181 11.41 -12.10 -17.76
CA ALA A 181 11.30 -11.33 -18.99
C ALA A 181 12.09 -12.02 -20.11
N SER A 182 11.42 -12.30 -21.22
CA SER A 182 12.01 -12.74 -22.49
C SER A 182 12.94 -11.69 -23.08
#